data_AF-A0A7J2IRR0-F1
#
_entry.id   AF-A0A7J2IRR0-F1
#
_cell.length_a   1.000
_cell.length_b   1.000
_cell.length_c   1.000
_cell.angle_alpha   90.00
_cell.angle_beta   90.00
_cell.angle_gamma   90.00
#
_symmetry.space_group_name_H-M   'P 1'
#
loop_
_entity.id
_entity.type
_entity.pdbx_description
1 polymer ?
#
loop_
_entity_poly.entity_id
_entity_poly.type
_entity_poly.pdbx_seq_one_letter_code
_entity_poly.pdbx_strand_id
1 'polypeptide(L)'
;MKLKKELRKFKGFIFDCDGVIWRGENKIEGVDGVIRYLRREGKRIVFLTNNSTKTREEYAKRLKLFGIDAKIDEIVTSGYVTAQYLREKYGRNLRLYIIGE
;
A
#
# COMPACT_ATOMS: atom_id res chain seq x y z
N MET A 1 2.43 -15.47 -16.91
CA MET A 1 1.30 -14.52 -16.89
C MET A 1 1.52 -13.46 -17.97
N LYS A 2 0.47 -12.98 -18.65
CA LYS A 2 0.55 -11.84 -19.60
C LYS A 2 -0.51 -10.81 -19.22
N LEU A 3 -0.12 -9.54 -19.18
CA LEU A 3 -1.06 -8.44 -18.95
C LEU A 3 -2.01 -8.29 -20.15
N LYS A 4 -3.32 -8.14 -19.86
CA LYS A 4 -4.32 -7.84 -20.88
C LYS A 4 -3.97 -6.53 -21.62
N LYS A 5 -4.32 -6.46 -22.92
CA LYS A 5 -3.85 -5.40 -23.82
C LYS A 5 -4.25 -4.01 -23.33
N GLU A 6 -5.46 -3.88 -22.81
CA GLU A 6 -6.05 -2.67 -22.25
C GLU A 6 -5.34 -2.17 -20.99
N LEU A 7 -4.68 -3.06 -20.23
CA LEU A 7 -3.96 -2.71 -19.02
C LEU A 7 -2.51 -2.26 -19.30
N ARG A 8 -1.96 -2.57 -20.48
CA ARG A 8 -0.56 -2.26 -20.82
C ARG A 8 -0.26 -0.77 -20.87
N LYS A 9 -1.27 0.05 -21.20
CA LYS A 9 -1.15 1.52 -21.29
C LYS A 9 -0.88 2.18 -19.93
N PHE A 10 -1.22 1.53 -18.82
CA PHE A 10 -1.04 2.10 -17.50
C PHE A 10 0.44 2.03 -17.09
N LYS A 11 0.94 3.12 -16.51
CA LYS A 11 2.33 3.24 -16.03
C LYS A 11 2.52 2.66 -14.63
N GLY A 12 1.42 2.44 -13.90
CA GLY A 12 1.46 1.86 -12.56
C GLY A 12 0.07 1.42 -12.11
N PHE A 13 0.06 0.75 -10.96
CA PHE A 13 -1.12 0.14 -10.34
C PHE A 13 -1.17 0.50 -8.86
N ILE A 14 -2.35 0.86 -8.40
CA ILE A 14 -2.66 1.03 -6.98
C ILE A 14 -3.46 -0.21 -6.57
N PHE A 15 -2.96 -0.92 -5.58
CA PHE A 15 -3.60 -2.09 -5.01
C PHE A 15 -4.25 -1.70 -3.69
N ASP A 16 -5.53 -2.01 -3.57
CA ASP A 16 -6.12 -2.22 -2.26
C ASP A 16 -5.40 -3.38 -1.54
N CYS A 17 -5.56 -3.46 -0.22
CA CYS A 17 -4.84 -4.39 0.64
C CYS A 17 -5.75 -5.50 1.18
N ASP A 18 -6.74 -5.16 1.99
CA ASP A 18 -7.63 -6.11 2.65
C ASP A 18 -8.61 -6.71 1.64
N GLY A 19 -8.54 -8.03 1.42
CA GLY A 19 -9.32 -8.72 0.39
C GLY A 19 -8.65 -8.80 -0.98
N VAL A 20 -7.51 -8.10 -1.18
CA VAL A 20 -6.76 -8.07 -2.44
C VAL A 20 -5.34 -8.64 -2.32
N ILE A 21 -4.59 -8.21 -1.30
CA ILE A 21 -3.25 -8.74 -0.99
C ILE A 21 -3.34 -9.85 0.07
N TRP A 22 -4.22 -9.68 1.06
CA TRP A 22 -4.42 -10.65 2.15
C TRP A 22 -5.89 -10.76 2.57
N ARG A 23 -6.23 -11.83 3.31
CA ARG A 23 -7.49 -11.99 4.04
C ARG A 23 -7.17 -12.43 5.47
N GLY A 24 -7.53 -11.61 6.46
CA GLY A 24 -7.04 -11.81 7.82
C GLY A 24 -5.51 -11.86 7.81
N GLU A 25 -4.92 -12.86 8.45
CA GLU A 25 -3.46 -13.05 8.51
C GLU A 25 -2.85 -13.71 7.26
N ASN A 26 -3.67 -14.20 6.33
CA ASN A 26 -3.21 -15.00 5.21
C ASN A 26 -3.04 -14.19 3.94
N LYS A 27 -1.91 -14.40 3.25
CA LYS A 27 -1.68 -13.89 1.89
C LYS A 27 -2.70 -14.48 0.92
N ILE A 28 -3.22 -13.67 0.00
CA ILE A 28 -3.97 -14.18 -1.15
C ILE A 28 -3.01 -14.84 -2.14
N GLU A 29 -3.35 -16.05 -2.58
CA GLU A 29 -2.50 -16.86 -3.43
C GLU A 29 -2.11 -16.13 -4.74
N GLY A 30 -0.83 -16.24 -5.11
CA GLY A 30 -0.29 -15.70 -6.37
C GLY A 30 -0.03 -14.19 -6.39
N VAL A 31 -0.43 -13.42 -5.37
CA VAL A 31 -0.26 -11.96 -5.33
C VAL A 31 1.20 -11.53 -5.46
N ASP A 32 2.13 -12.20 -4.78
CA ASP A 32 3.57 -11.91 -4.88
C ASP A 32 4.10 -12.14 -6.31
N GLY A 33 3.55 -13.12 -7.04
CA GLY A 33 3.86 -13.36 -8.44
C GLY A 33 3.34 -12.24 -9.34
N VAL A 34 2.14 -11.73 -9.06
CA VAL A 34 1.54 -10.60 -9.79
C VAL A 34 2.36 -9.33 -9.59
N ILE A 35 2.70 -8.99 -8.34
CA ILE A 35 3.50 -7.79 -8.04
C ILE A 35 4.88 -7.89 -8.68
N ARG A 36 5.57 -9.05 -8.59
CA ARG A 36 6.86 -9.27 -9.25
C ARG A 36 6.76 -9.13 -10.76
N TYR A 37 5.71 -9.69 -11.38
CA TYR A 37 5.49 -9.56 -12.81
C TYR A 37 5.30 -8.10 -13.24
N LEU A 38 4.45 -7.33 -12.54
CA LEU A 38 4.21 -5.93 -12.88
C LEU A 38 5.47 -5.07 -12.74
N ARG A 39 6.27 -5.29 -11.69
CA ARG A 39 7.56 -4.62 -11.52
C ARG A 39 8.53 -4.94 -12.66
N ARG A 40 8.59 -6.20 -13.11
CA ARG A 40 9.40 -6.61 -14.29
C ARG A 40 8.95 -5.95 -15.58
N GLU A 41 7.66 -5.67 -15.73
CA GLU A 41 7.09 -4.90 -16.85
C GLU A 41 7.27 -3.38 -16.71
N GLY A 42 8.10 -2.93 -15.75
CA GLY A 42 8.40 -1.52 -15.49
C GLY A 42 7.23 -0.73 -14.89
N LYS A 43 6.24 -1.41 -14.31
CA LYS A 43 5.07 -0.77 -13.71
C LYS A 43 5.39 -0.31 -12.29
N ARG A 44 4.98 0.92 -11.95
CA ARG A 44 5.01 1.42 -10.57
C ARG A 44 3.89 0.77 -9.75
N ILE A 45 4.14 0.51 -8.48
CA ILE A 45 3.21 -0.15 -7.57
C ILE A 45 2.98 0.76 -6.36
N VAL A 46 1.74 0.87 -5.93
CA VAL A 46 1.36 1.47 -4.65
C VAL A 46 0.38 0.55 -3.96
N PHE A 47 0.57 0.33 -2.66
CA PHE A 47 -0.36 -0.34 -1.76
C PHE A 47 -1.12 0.73 -0.98
N LEU A 48 -2.43 0.76 -1.14
CA LEU A 48 -3.32 1.75 -0.54
C LEU A 48 -4.29 1.02 0.38
N THR A 49 -4.31 1.41 1.66
CA THR A 49 -5.28 0.87 2.63
C THR A 49 -5.95 2.00 3.40
N ASN A 50 -7.24 1.83 3.70
CA ASN A 50 -7.98 2.70 4.60
C ASN A 50 -7.76 2.36 6.09
N ASN A 51 -6.97 1.33 6.39
CA ASN A 51 -6.64 0.96 7.75
C ASN A 51 -5.57 1.92 8.33
N SER A 52 -5.84 2.42 9.54
CA SER A 52 -5.00 3.38 10.27
C SER A 52 -4.30 2.81 11.50
N THR A 53 -4.51 1.52 11.82
CA THR A 53 -3.98 0.90 13.06
C THR A 53 -2.52 0.48 12.96
N LYS A 54 -1.93 0.51 11.76
CA LYS A 54 -0.52 0.15 11.54
C LYS A 54 0.21 1.24 10.77
N THR A 55 1.47 1.42 11.13
CA THR A 55 2.42 2.27 10.42
C THR A 55 2.76 1.70 9.05
N ARG A 56 3.33 2.53 8.17
CA ARG A 56 3.78 2.09 6.84
C ARG A 56 4.91 1.07 6.95
N GLU A 57 5.76 1.22 7.96
CA GLU A 57 6.88 0.33 8.28
C GLU A 57 6.38 -1.06 8.70
N GLU A 58 5.30 -1.13 9.47
CA GLU A 58 4.67 -2.40 9.85
C GLU A 58 4.02 -3.08 8.64
N TYR A 59 3.37 -2.33 7.75
CA TYR A 59 2.85 -2.89 6.50
C TYR A 59 3.97 -3.37 5.57
N ALA A 60 5.11 -2.67 5.49
CA ALA A 60 6.26 -3.12 4.72
C ALA A 60 6.81 -4.46 5.25
N LYS A 61 6.93 -4.59 6.58
CA LYS A 61 7.31 -5.86 7.22
C LYS A 61 6.32 -6.97 6.91
N ARG A 62 5.02 -6.68 6.97
CA ARG A 62 3.96 -7.65 6.65
C ARG A 62 4.00 -8.10 5.18
N LEU A 63 4.12 -7.16 4.25
CA LEU A 63 4.27 -7.44 2.81
C LEU A 63 5.52 -8.29 2.55
N LYS A 64 6.61 -8.05 3.30
CA LYS A 64 7.82 -8.86 3.21
C LYS A 64 7.59 -10.32 3.62
N LEU A 65 6.80 -10.58 4.67
CA LEU A 65 6.39 -11.95 5.03
C LEU A 65 5.60 -12.64 3.92
N PHE A 66 4.90 -11.86 3.10
CA PHE A 66 4.17 -12.34 1.93
C PHE A 66 5.05 -12.53 0.68
N GLY A 67 6.35 -12.28 0.77
CA GLY A 67 7.29 -12.36 -0.34
C GLY A 67 7.28 -11.11 -1.24
N ILE A 68 6.72 -10.00 -0.75
CA ILE A 68 6.66 -8.72 -1.44
C ILE A 68 7.58 -7.73 -0.74
N ASP A 69 8.72 -7.44 -1.34
CA ASP A 69 9.62 -6.40 -0.84
C ASP A 69 9.10 -5.03 -1.25
N ALA A 70 8.28 -4.41 -0.41
CA ALA A 70 7.70 -3.09 -0.63
C ALA A 70 8.51 -2.00 0.06
N LYS A 71 8.82 -0.93 -0.66
CA LYS A 71 9.41 0.28 -0.09
C LYS A 71 8.35 1.08 0.66
N ILE A 72 8.76 1.87 1.63
CA ILE A 72 7.85 2.70 2.44
C ILE A 72 7.07 3.71 1.60
N ASP A 73 7.68 4.24 0.53
CA ASP A 73 7.04 5.17 -0.40
C ASP A 73 6.02 4.51 -1.34
N GLU A 74 6.02 3.18 -1.44
CA GLU A 74 4.98 2.40 -2.11
C GLU A 74 3.76 2.17 -1.21
N ILE A 75 3.76 2.59 0.06
CA ILE A 75 2.68 2.28 1.02
C ILE A 75 1.98 3.57 1.45
N VAL A 76 0.67 3.60 1.26
CA VAL A 76 -0.20 4.72 1.63
C VAL A 76 -1.30 4.20 2.56
N THR A 77 -1.35 4.74 3.78
CA THR A 77 -2.39 4.44 4.77
C THR A 77 -3.27 5.67 4.99
N SER A 78 -4.51 5.45 5.42
CA SER A 78 -5.42 6.56 5.78
C SER A 78 -4.85 7.43 6.90
N GLY A 79 -4.18 6.83 7.89
CA GLY A 79 -3.52 7.57 8.97
C GLY A 79 -2.39 8.47 8.45
N TYR A 80 -1.56 7.97 7.53
CA TYR A 80 -0.50 8.76 6.90
C TYR A 80 -1.05 9.94 6.10
N VAL A 81 -2.06 9.71 5.25
CA VAL A 81 -2.69 10.77 4.44
C VAL A 81 -3.36 11.81 5.33
N THR A 82 -4.03 11.39 6.40
CA THR A 82 -4.65 12.31 7.38
C THR A 82 -3.60 13.19 8.06
N ALA A 83 -2.48 12.62 8.51
CA ALA A 83 -1.39 13.38 9.11
C ALA A 83 -0.76 14.38 8.13
N GLN A 84 -0.59 14.00 6.85
CA GLN A 84 -0.13 14.92 5.81
C GLN A 84 -1.12 16.08 5.60
N TYR A 85 -2.40 15.76 5.45
CA TYR A 85 -3.45 16.74 5.23
C TYR A 85 -3.54 17.76 6.39
N LEU A 86 -3.53 17.29 7.64
CA LEU A 86 -3.57 18.17 8.81
C LEU A 86 -2.37 19.12 8.85
N ARG A 87 -1.17 18.60 8.54
CA ARG A 87 0.06 19.40 8.50
C ARG A 87 0.03 20.44 7.37
N GLU A 88 -0.46 20.08 6.19
CA GLU A 88 -0.58 20.99 5.05
C GLU A 88 -1.61 22.09 5.31
N LYS A 89 -2.75 21.72 5.91
CA LYS A 89 -3.85 22.65 6.14
C LYS A 89 -3.64 23.58 7.34
N TYR A 90 -3.05 23.09 8.43
CA TYR A 90 -2.97 23.82 9.69
C TYR A 90 -1.54 24.11 10.15
N GLY A 91 -0.52 23.64 9.43
CA GLY A 91 0.88 23.87 9.76
C GLY A 91 1.48 22.86 10.74
N ARG A 92 2.57 23.26 11.41
CA ARG A 92 3.31 22.43 12.39
C ARG A 92 2.85 22.72 13.82
N ASN A 93 3.22 21.84 14.76
CA ASN A 93 2.96 21.98 16.21
C ASN A 93 1.46 21.95 16.58
N LEU A 94 0.69 21.11 15.90
CA LEU A 94 -0.72 20.88 16.19
C LEU A 94 -0.87 20.08 17.49
N ARG A 95 -1.81 20.49 18.33
CA ARG A 95 -2.32 19.66 19.42
C ARG A 95 -3.49 18.86 18.86
N LEU A 96 -3.33 17.54 18.82
CA LEU A 96 -4.32 16.62 18.27
C LEU A 96 -4.81 15.70 19.38
N TYR A 97 -6.11 15.46 19.41
CA TYR A 97 -6.71 14.38 20.18
C TYR A 97 -6.83 13.17 19.25
N ILE A 98 -6.13 12.08 19.57
CA ILE A 98 -6.03 10.90 18.70
C ILE A 98 -7.08 9.87 19.12
N ILE A 99 -7.86 9.39 18.15
CA ILE A 99 -8.83 8.32 18.32
C ILE A 99 -8.46 7.20 17.35
N GLY A 100 -8.23 6.00 17.87
CA GLY A 100 -7.81 4.83 17.09
C GLY A 100 -7.32 3.71 18.00
N GLU A 101 -6.90 2.62 17.37
CA GLU A 101 -6.27 1.45 17.99
C GLU A 101 -4.80 1.35 17.57
#